data_AF-A0A7L3G314-F1
#
_entry.id   AF-A0A7L3G314-F1
#
_cell.length_a   1.000
_cell.length_b   1.000
_cell.length_c   1.000
_cell.angle_alpha   90.00
_cell.angle_beta   90.00
_cell.angle_gamma   90.00
#
_symmetry.space_group_name_H-M   'P 1'
#
loop_
_entity.id
_entity.type
_entity.pdbx_description
1 polymer ?
#
loop_
_entity_poly.entity_id
_entity_poly.type
_entity_poly.pdbx_seq_one_letter_code
_entity_poly.pdbx_strand_id
1 'polypeptide(L)'
;QVVGLAAKQSRIRNLSNTVVKVKQILGRSSGDPQAEKYIAESKCSIIEKNGKLQYEIDNKFINPEDVAKLIFSKMKETAQSALGSDVNDVVITVPFDFGENQKNALGEAAAAAGFNVMRLIHEPSAALLAYGIGQDSPTGKSNVLVYKLGGTSLSITVIEVNSGIYRVLATNTDDGIGGVCFTEALAQHLASEFQRSCKHDIRGNPRAMMKLMNSADVAKHSLSTLGSANCFVDSLYDGLDFDCNVSRARFELICSSLFSKCVEAIKKLLQQVGFTADDINKVTI
;
A
#
# COMPACT_ATOMS: atom_id res chain seq x y z
N GLN A 1 -9.49 -5.38 -20.93
CA GLN A 1 -8.94 -4.81 -19.68
C GLN A 1 -8.40 -5.95 -18.82
N VAL A 2 -7.35 -5.71 -18.02
CA VAL A 2 -6.77 -6.71 -17.12
C VAL A 2 -6.68 -6.09 -15.73
N VAL A 3 -7.00 -6.86 -14.68
CA VAL A 3 -7.02 -6.37 -13.29
C VAL A 3 -6.23 -7.33 -12.40
N GLY A 4 -5.61 -6.81 -11.33
CA GLY A 4 -4.90 -7.62 -10.33
C GLY A 4 -3.52 -8.08 -10.78
N LEU A 5 -3.16 -9.33 -10.47
CA LEU A 5 -1.80 -9.85 -10.66
C LEU A 5 -1.33 -9.79 -12.13
N ALA A 6 -2.23 -10.12 -13.07
CA ALA A 6 -1.92 -10.07 -14.49
C ALA A 6 -1.59 -8.63 -14.96
N ALA A 7 -2.27 -7.61 -14.42
CA ALA A 7 -1.95 -6.20 -14.68
C ALA A 7 -0.63 -5.79 -14.03
N LYS A 8 -0.34 -6.27 -12.81
CA LYS A 8 0.95 -6.05 -12.14
C LYS A 8 2.11 -6.62 -12.96
N GLN A 9 1.94 -7.81 -13.55
CA GLN A 9 2.96 -8.47 -14.37
C GLN A 9 3.19 -7.78 -15.72
N SER A 10 2.13 -7.29 -16.37
CA SER A 10 2.25 -6.59 -17.66
C SER A 10 2.84 -5.18 -17.54
N ARG A 11 2.88 -4.62 -16.32
CA ARG A 11 3.37 -3.26 -16.03
C ARG A 11 4.72 -2.94 -16.66
N ILE A 12 5.66 -3.88 -16.71
CA ILE A 12 7.01 -3.66 -17.29
C ILE A 12 6.95 -3.20 -18.74
N ARG A 13 5.97 -3.71 -19.50
CA ARG A 13 5.84 -3.43 -20.93
C ARG A 13 4.81 -2.33 -21.23
N ASN A 14 4.04 -1.90 -20.23
CA ASN A 14 2.85 -1.06 -20.45
C ASN A 14 2.65 -0.01 -19.34
N LEU A 15 3.71 0.70 -18.95
CA LEU A 15 3.70 1.62 -17.81
C LEU A 15 2.70 2.75 -17.93
N SER A 16 2.61 3.38 -19.11
CA SER A 16 1.73 4.52 -19.38
C SER A 16 0.24 4.16 -19.32
N ASN A 17 -0.09 2.88 -19.50
CA ASN A 17 -1.46 2.38 -19.54
C ASN A 17 -1.78 1.47 -18.34
N THR A 18 -0.91 1.42 -17.33
CA THR A 18 -1.13 0.65 -16.10
C THR A 18 -1.42 1.59 -14.94
N VAL A 19 -2.68 1.65 -14.51
CA VAL A 19 -3.09 2.43 -13.34
C VAL A 19 -2.71 1.70 -12.05
N VAL A 20 -2.10 2.43 -11.14
CA VAL A 20 -1.82 2.00 -9.75
C VAL A 20 -2.32 3.06 -8.77
N LYS A 21 -2.31 2.75 -7.46
CA LYS A 21 -2.61 3.68 -6.36
C LYS A 21 -3.86 4.58 -6.59
N VAL A 22 -4.94 4.06 -7.19
CA VAL A 22 -6.15 4.85 -7.53
C VAL A 22 -6.73 5.64 -6.34
N LYS A 23 -6.62 5.09 -5.12
CA LYS A 23 -7.05 5.74 -3.88
C LYS A 23 -6.38 7.11 -3.63
N GLN A 24 -5.25 7.42 -4.27
CA GLN A 24 -4.54 8.69 -4.11
C GLN A 24 -5.24 9.87 -4.81
N ILE A 25 -6.14 9.63 -5.77
CA ILE A 25 -6.91 10.69 -6.45
C ILE A 25 -8.43 10.47 -6.41
N LEU A 26 -8.89 9.28 -6.00
CA LEU A 26 -10.30 8.96 -5.87
C LEU A 26 -11.00 9.95 -4.93
N GLY A 27 -12.04 10.64 -5.42
CA GLY A 27 -12.81 11.63 -4.65
C GLY A 27 -12.04 12.89 -4.26
N ARG A 28 -10.89 13.17 -4.88
CA ARG A 28 -10.08 14.39 -4.66
C ARG A 28 -10.20 15.38 -5.83
N SER A 29 -9.95 16.64 -5.53
CA SER A 29 -9.77 17.70 -6.53
C SER A 29 -8.29 17.79 -6.96
N SER A 30 -8.03 18.50 -8.06
CA SER A 30 -6.68 18.74 -8.58
C SER A 30 -5.79 19.56 -7.64
N GLY A 31 -6.38 20.46 -6.84
CA GLY A 31 -5.63 21.27 -5.86
C GLY A 31 -5.39 20.60 -4.51
N ASP A 32 -5.70 19.30 -4.37
CA ASP A 32 -5.35 18.54 -3.17
C ASP A 32 -3.83 18.21 -3.20
N PRO A 33 -3.03 18.60 -2.20
CA PRO A 33 -1.58 18.39 -2.21
C PRO A 33 -1.16 16.92 -2.36
N GLN A 34 -1.96 15.97 -1.85
CA GLN A 34 -1.68 14.54 -1.99
C GLN A 34 -1.97 14.07 -3.43
N ALA A 35 -3.03 14.61 -4.06
CA ALA A 35 -3.32 14.35 -5.46
C ALA A 35 -2.22 14.92 -6.36
N GLU A 36 -1.80 16.17 -6.15
CA GLU A 36 -0.72 16.83 -6.93
C GLU A 36 0.58 16.04 -6.87
N LYS A 37 0.98 15.63 -5.65
CA LYS A 37 2.16 14.79 -5.46
C LYS A 37 2.06 13.49 -6.27
N TYR A 38 0.92 12.81 -6.20
CA TYR A 38 0.74 11.56 -6.93
C TYR A 38 0.69 11.76 -8.45
N ILE A 39 0.09 12.85 -8.94
CA ILE A 39 0.06 13.21 -10.36
C ILE A 39 1.49 13.36 -10.89
N ALA A 40 2.38 14.04 -10.14
CA ALA A 40 3.78 14.21 -10.52
C ALA A 40 4.59 12.89 -10.53
N GLU A 41 4.25 11.94 -9.66
CA GLU A 41 4.94 10.64 -9.57
C GLU A 41 4.41 9.59 -10.56
N SER A 42 3.16 9.71 -10.99
CA SER A 42 2.46 8.71 -11.80
C SER A 42 3.12 8.53 -13.17
N LYS A 43 3.22 7.28 -13.62
CA LYS A 43 3.62 6.95 -14.99
C LYS A 43 2.45 6.89 -15.97
N CYS A 44 1.23 6.75 -15.44
CA CYS A 44 0.00 6.89 -16.21
C CYS A 44 -0.39 8.37 -16.19
N SER A 45 -0.67 8.95 -17.36
CA SER A 45 -1.08 10.35 -17.49
C SER A 45 -2.37 10.57 -16.70
N ILE A 46 -2.39 11.62 -15.87
CA ILE A 46 -3.56 12.06 -15.12
C ILE A 46 -3.79 13.52 -15.50
N ILE A 47 -4.97 13.82 -16.01
CA ILE A 47 -5.36 15.16 -16.42
C ILE A 47 -6.58 15.62 -15.65
N GLU A 48 -6.78 16.93 -15.59
CA GLU A 48 -8.04 17.50 -15.12
C GLU A 48 -8.94 17.83 -16.32
N LYS A 49 -10.18 17.34 -16.29
CA LYS A 49 -11.20 17.63 -17.29
C LYS A 49 -12.53 17.89 -16.60
N ASN A 50 -13.14 19.04 -16.89
CA ASN A 50 -14.39 19.48 -16.25
C ASN A 50 -14.34 19.47 -14.71
N GLY A 51 -13.20 19.86 -14.13
CA GLY A 51 -13.01 19.88 -12.68
C GLY A 51 -12.81 18.51 -12.03
N LYS A 52 -12.58 17.45 -12.82
CA LYS A 52 -12.38 16.08 -12.34
C LYS A 52 -11.07 15.52 -12.85
N LEU A 53 -10.34 14.82 -11.96
CA LEU A 53 -9.13 14.09 -12.33
C LEU A 53 -9.52 12.82 -13.10
N GLN A 54 -8.87 12.58 -14.23
CA GLN A 54 -9.08 11.41 -15.09
C GLN A 54 -7.74 10.84 -15.54
N TYR A 55 -7.65 9.51 -15.64
CA TYR A 55 -6.53 8.84 -16.29
C TYR A 55 -6.69 8.92 -17.80
N GLU A 56 -5.63 9.26 -18.51
CA GLU A 56 -5.56 9.17 -19.96
C GLU A 56 -4.83 7.88 -20.36
N ILE A 57 -5.57 6.95 -20.95
CA ILE A 57 -5.09 5.62 -21.36
C ILE A 57 -5.52 5.37 -22.80
N ASP A 58 -4.56 5.15 -23.70
CA ASP A 58 -4.83 4.93 -25.13
C ASP A 58 -5.83 5.94 -25.74
N ASN A 59 -5.65 7.24 -25.45
CA ASN A 59 -6.52 8.36 -25.85
C ASN A 59 -7.97 8.30 -25.29
N LYS A 60 -8.20 7.52 -24.24
CA LYS A 60 -9.48 7.47 -23.51
C LYS A 60 -9.31 8.06 -22.11
N PHE A 61 -10.33 8.77 -21.67
CA PHE A 61 -10.39 9.33 -20.32
C PHE A 61 -11.16 8.39 -19.41
N ILE A 62 -10.49 7.89 -18.36
CA ILE A 62 -11.04 6.91 -17.43
C ILE A 62 -11.12 7.56 -16.05
N ASN A 63 -12.30 7.50 -15.42
CA ASN A 63 -12.47 8.07 -14.08
C ASN A 63 -11.82 7.18 -13.01
N PRO A 64 -11.30 7.75 -11.91
CA PRO A 64 -10.83 6.98 -10.76
C PRO A 64 -11.87 6.01 -10.20
N GLU A 65 -13.15 6.40 -10.20
CA GLU A 65 -14.28 5.59 -9.77
C GLU A 65 -14.47 4.35 -10.65
N ASP A 66 -14.27 4.48 -11.97
CA ASP A 66 -14.33 3.35 -12.90
C ASP A 66 -13.19 2.37 -12.64
N VAL A 67 -11.99 2.86 -12.34
CA VAL A 67 -10.85 2.02 -11.96
C VAL A 67 -11.12 1.30 -10.62
N ALA A 68 -11.66 2.02 -9.63
CA ALA A 68 -12.03 1.43 -8.34
C ALA A 68 -13.12 0.36 -8.50
N LYS A 69 -14.12 0.61 -9.34
CA LYS A 69 -15.17 -0.37 -9.70
C LYS A 69 -14.56 -1.64 -10.28
N LEU A 70 -13.60 -1.53 -11.20
CA LEU A 70 -12.94 -2.71 -11.78
C LEU A 70 -12.22 -3.55 -10.73
N ILE A 71 -11.60 -2.90 -9.74
CA ILE A 71 -10.96 -3.59 -8.61
C ILE A 71 -12.02 -4.30 -7.77
N PHE A 72 -13.13 -3.63 -7.43
CA PHE A 72 -14.23 -4.25 -6.68
C PHE A 72 -14.87 -5.41 -7.43
N SER A 73 -15.11 -5.28 -8.73
CA SER A 73 -15.63 -6.39 -9.55
C SER A 73 -14.70 -7.60 -9.50
N LYS A 74 -13.39 -7.39 -9.54
CA LYS A 74 -12.43 -8.50 -9.40
C LYS A 74 -12.46 -9.13 -8.01
N MET A 75 -12.64 -8.33 -6.95
CA MET A 75 -12.81 -8.86 -5.60
C MET A 75 -14.11 -9.65 -5.45
N LYS A 76 -15.21 -9.19 -6.06
CA LYS A 76 -16.49 -9.91 -6.10
C LYS A 76 -16.34 -11.27 -6.78
N GLU A 77 -15.75 -11.30 -7.98
CA GLU A 77 -15.45 -12.54 -8.71
C GLU A 77 -14.60 -13.50 -7.86
N THR A 78 -13.59 -12.98 -7.17
CA THR A 78 -12.72 -13.78 -6.28
C THR A 78 -13.52 -14.40 -5.14
N ALA A 79 -14.38 -13.62 -4.49
CA ALA A 79 -15.21 -14.09 -3.38
C ALA A 79 -16.25 -15.13 -3.84
N GLN A 80 -16.94 -14.86 -4.95
CA GLN A 80 -17.91 -15.80 -5.53
C GLN A 80 -17.25 -17.11 -5.95
N SER A 81 -16.06 -17.05 -6.55
CA SER A 81 -15.30 -18.24 -6.91
C SER A 81 -14.87 -19.06 -5.69
N ALA A 82 -14.51 -18.40 -4.58
CA ALA A 82 -14.10 -19.08 -3.36
C ALA A 82 -15.27 -19.73 -2.61
N LEU A 83 -16.46 -19.10 -2.66
CA LEU A 83 -17.66 -19.56 -1.93
C LEU A 83 -18.58 -20.47 -2.78
N GLY A 84 -18.47 -20.41 -4.11
CA GLY A 84 -19.39 -21.11 -5.01
C GLY A 84 -20.81 -20.54 -5.02
N SER A 85 -21.00 -19.30 -4.54
CA SER A 85 -22.30 -18.64 -4.42
C SER A 85 -22.20 -17.15 -4.73
N ASP A 86 -23.35 -16.51 -4.94
CA ASP A 86 -23.40 -15.06 -5.07
C ASP A 86 -23.04 -14.36 -3.76
N VAL A 87 -22.33 -13.23 -3.89
CA VAL A 87 -21.90 -12.38 -2.78
C VAL A 87 -22.36 -10.97 -3.09
N ASN A 88 -23.31 -10.46 -2.31
CA ASN A 88 -23.90 -9.14 -2.55
C ASN A 88 -23.57 -8.17 -1.43
N ASP A 89 -23.74 -8.55 -0.17
CA ASP A 89 -23.49 -7.66 0.97
C ASP A 89 -21.99 -7.54 1.27
N VAL A 90 -21.51 -6.32 1.50
CA VAL A 90 -20.10 -6.04 1.79
C VAL A 90 -19.92 -4.98 2.88
N VAL A 91 -18.87 -5.17 3.68
CA VAL A 91 -18.29 -4.14 4.54
C VAL A 91 -16.93 -3.75 3.97
N ILE A 92 -16.69 -2.46 3.77
CA ILE A 92 -15.48 -1.96 3.10
C ILE A 92 -14.65 -1.17 4.12
N THR A 93 -13.34 -1.45 4.16
CA THR A 93 -12.43 -0.68 4.99
C THR A 93 -11.96 0.60 4.29
N VAL A 94 -11.93 1.72 5.00
CA VAL A 94 -11.40 3.01 4.52
C VAL A 94 -10.29 3.52 5.44
N PRO A 95 -9.29 4.24 4.91
CA PRO A 95 -8.35 4.98 5.74
C PRO A 95 -9.07 5.94 6.70
N PHE A 96 -8.48 6.24 7.84
CA PHE A 96 -9.10 7.13 8.83
C PHE A 96 -9.19 8.58 8.33
N ASP A 97 -8.21 9.01 7.55
CA ASP A 97 -8.07 10.34 6.97
C ASP A 97 -8.90 10.56 5.69
N PHE A 98 -9.63 9.56 5.21
CA PHE A 98 -10.56 9.74 4.10
C PHE A 98 -11.69 10.69 4.48
N GLY A 99 -11.84 11.77 3.72
CA GLY A 99 -12.99 12.67 3.76
C GLY A 99 -14.23 12.07 3.11
N GLU A 100 -15.37 12.75 3.27
CA GLU A 100 -16.68 12.26 2.80
C GLU A 100 -16.73 12.02 1.29
N ASN A 101 -16.13 12.88 0.48
CA ASN A 101 -16.09 12.69 -0.98
C ASN A 101 -15.37 11.39 -1.38
N GLN A 102 -14.28 11.05 -0.68
CA GLN A 102 -13.48 9.85 -0.96
C GLN A 102 -14.22 8.58 -0.50
N LYS A 103 -14.90 8.65 0.66
CA LYS A 103 -15.77 7.57 1.16
C LYS A 103 -16.93 7.33 0.19
N ASN A 104 -17.60 8.39 -0.26
CA ASN A 104 -18.72 8.31 -1.20
C ASN A 104 -18.26 7.72 -2.53
N ALA A 105 -17.19 8.24 -3.12
CA ALA A 105 -16.64 7.73 -4.38
C ALA A 105 -16.25 6.24 -4.29
N LEU A 106 -15.67 5.81 -3.15
CA LEU A 106 -15.34 4.40 -2.94
C LEU A 106 -16.60 3.52 -2.79
N GLY A 107 -17.58 3.99 -2.02
CA GLY A 107 -18.86 3.30 -1.82
C GLY A 107 -19.65 3.17 -3.12
N GLU A 108 -19.73 4.24 -3.91
CA GLU A 108 -20.37 4.26 -5.23
C GLU A 108 -19.67 3.32 -6.21
N ALA A 109 -18.33 3.29 -6.22
CA ALA A 109 -17.56 2.36 -7.05
C ALA A 109 -17.84 0.89 -6.69
N ALA A 110 -17.99 0.57 -5.40
CA ALA A 110 -18.36 -0.76 -4.94
C ALA A 110 -19.82 -1.11 -5.30
N ALA A 111 -20.75 -0.17 -5.12
CA ALA A 111 -22.14 -0.34 -5.52
C ALA A 111 -22.28 -0.58 -7.03
N ALA A 112 -21.54 0.19 -7.84
CA ALA A 112 -21.48 0.02 -9.29
C ALA A 112 -20.83 -1.30 -9.73
N ALA A 113 -20.04 -1.95 -8.85
CA ALA A 113 -19.52 -3.30 -9.04
C ALA A 113 -20.53 -4.40 -8.63
N GLY A 114 -21.72 -4.02 -8.17
CA GLY A 114 -22.81 -4.92 -7.80
C GLY A 114 -22.78 -5.35 -6.33
N PHE A 115 -22.07 -4.65 -5.45
CA PHE A 115 -22.18 -4.89 -4.01
C PHE A 115 -23.29 -4.04 -3.38
N ASN A 116 -23.96 -4.58 -2.37
CA ASN A 116 -24.74 -3.83 -1.40
C ASN A 116 -23.80 -3.41 -0.25
N VAL A 117 -23.43 -2.13 -0.21
CA VAL A 117 -22.45 -1.61 0.77
C VAL A 117 -23.15 -1.40 2.11
N MET A 118 -22.97 -2.35 3.02
CA MET A 118 -23.61 -2.35 4.34
C MET A 118 -23.02 -1.30 5.26
N ARG A 119 -21.69 -1.14 5.21
CA ARG A 119 -20.96 -0.19 6.04
C ARG A 119 -19.56 0.07 5.50
N LEU A 120 -19.12 1.32 5.63
CA LEU A 120 -17.70 1.66 5.58
C LEU A 120 -17.16 1.67 7.02
N ILE A 121 -16.07 0.96 7.26
CA ILE A 121 -15.39 0.93 8.57
C ILE A 121 -13.98 1.45 8.44
N HIS A 122 -13.46 2.12 9.47
CA HIS A 122 -12.07 2.54 9.47
C HIS A 122 -11.14 1.32 9.56
N GLU A 123 -10.13 1.29 8.70
CA GLU A 123 -9.07 0.27 8.69
C GLU A 123 -8.49 -0.03 10.09
N PRO A 124 -8.12 0.97 10.93
CA PRO A 124 -7.58 0.66 12.26
C PRO A 124 -8.61 0.01 13.20
N SER A 125 -9.89 0.36 13.08
CA SER A 125 -10.96 -0.30 13.85
C SER A 125 -11.23 -1.72 13.36
N ALA A 126 -11.18 -1.94 12.05
CA ALA A 126 -11.29 -3.27 11.45
C ALA A 126 -10.17 -4.20 11.93
N ALA A 127 -8.95 -3.68 12.07
CA ALA A 127 -7.82 -4.42 12.61
C ALA A 127 -8.08 -4.87 14.07
N LEU A 128 -8.57 -3.97 14.93
CA LEU A 128 -8.88 -4.34 16.32
C LEU A 128 -9.99 -5.41 16.42
N LEU A 129 -11.03 -5.30 15.59
CA LEU A 129 -12.09 -6.29 15.51
C LEU A 129 -11.55 -7.67 15.08
N ALA A 130 -10.64 -7.71 14.12
CA ALA A 130 -10.04 -8.96 13.63
C ALA A 130 -9.29 -9.73 14.72
N TYR A 131 -8.71 -9.03 15.71
CA TYR A 131 -7.99 -9.64 16.83
C TYR A 131 -8.84 -9.75 18.11
N GLY A 132 -10.16 -9.53 18.03
CA GLY A 132 -11.07 -9.59 19.18
C GLY A 132 -10.77 -8.56 20.28
N ILE A 133 -10.04 -7.48 19.96
CA ILE A 133 -9.61 -6.49 20.94
C ILE A 133 -10.80 -5.61 21.31
N GLY A 134 -11.16 -5.58 22.59
CA GLY A 134 -12.22 -4.72 23.11
C GLY A 134 -13.60 -5.33 23.23
N GLN A 135 -13.78 -6.58 22.78
CA GLN A 135 -15.07 -7.29 22.86
C GLN A 135 -15.30 -7.88 24.27
N ASP A 136 -14.24 -8.39 24.92
CA ASP A 136 -14.33 -9.09 26.20
C ASP A 136 -13.70 -8.34 27.39
N SER A 137 -13.34 -7.06 27.26
CA SER A 137 -12.69 -6.31 28.35
C SER A 137 -13.67 -6.10 29.52
N PRO A 138 -13.48 -6.75 30.68
CA PRO A 138 -14.51 -6.80 31.72
C PRO A 138 -14.73 -5.46 32.43
N THR A 139 -13.73 -4.57 32.44
CA THR A 139 -13.81 -3.18 32.90
C THR A 139 -12.52 -2.44 32.53
N GLY A 140 -12.62 -1.15 32.19
CA GLY A 140 -11.48 -0.25 32.05
C GLY A 140 -11.17 0.20 30.63
N LYS A 141 -10.61 1.41 30.53
CA LYS A 141 -10.08 1.98 29.30
C LYS A 141 -8.78 1.27 28.93
N SER A 142 -8.65 0.84 27.70
CA SER A 142 -7.41 0.26 27.15
C SER A 142 -6.96 1.10 25.96
N ASN A 143 -5.73 1.60 26.00
CA ASN A 143 -5.12 2.26 24.86
C ASN A 143 -4.42 1.22 23.99
N VAL A 144 -4.73 1.22 22.70
CA VAL A 144 -4.20 0.28 21.71
C VAL A 144 -3.55 1.07 20.59
N LEU A 145 -2.33 0.69 20.23
CA LEU A 145 -1.65 1.23 19.07
C LEU A 145 -1.81 0.26 17.89
N VAL A 146 -2.39 0.75 16.80
CA VAL A 146 -2.43 0.05 15.52
C VAL A 146 -1.29 0.56 14.65
N TYR A 147 -0.35 -0.31 14.32
CA TYR A 147 0.79 -0.06 13.44
C TYR A 147 0.55 -0.73 12.09
N LYS A 148 0.18 0.04 11.07
CA LYS A 148 -0.10 -0.48 9.74
C LYS A 148 0.98 -0.03 8.76
N LEU A 149 1.97 -0.88 8.51
CA LEU A 149 2.93 -0.68 7.42
C LEU A 149 2.46 -1.42 6.16
N GLY A 150 1.79 -0.68 5.27
CA GLY A 150 1.30 -1.20 4.00
C GLY A 150 2.34 -1.19 2.89
N GLY A 151 1.92 -1.54 1.67
CA GLY A 151 2.79 -1.49 0.50
C GLY A 151 3.23 -0.07 0.11
N THR A 152 2.43 0.95 0.43
CA THR A 152 2.62 2.33 -0.04
C THR A 152 2.67 3.38 1.04
N SER A 153 2.22 3.08 2.25
CA SER A 153 2.13 4.04 3.34
C SER A 153 2.25 3.33 4.69
N LEU A 154 2.66 4.11 5.69
CA LEU A 154 2.68 3.75 7.10
C LEU A 154 1.58 4.55 7.79
N SER A 155 0.60 3.88 8.39
CA SER A 155 -0.40 4.52 9.25
C SER A 155 -0.24 4.02 10.68
N ILE A 156 -0.15 4.94 11.62
CA ILE A 156 -0.11 4.64 13.06
C ILE A 156 -1.31 5.30 13.70
N THR A 157 -2.09 4.54 14.46
CA THR A 157 -3.30 5.03 15.10
C THR A 157 -3.32 4.62 16.57
N VAL A 158 -3.56 5.58 17.48
CA VAL A 158 -3.85 5.28 18.89
C VAL A 158 -5.36 5.28 19.08
N ILE A 159 -5.88 4.18 19.63
CA ILE A 159 -7.31 3.96 19.87
C ILE A 159 -7.53 3.67 21.35
N GLU A 160 -8.39 4.45 21.99
CA GLU A 160 -8.95 4.11 23.29
C GLU A 160 -10.12 3.14 23.08
N VAL A 161 -10.07 2.01 23.77
CA VAL A 161 -11.07 0.95 23.73
C VAL A 161 -11.73 0.87 25.09
N ASN A 162 -13.06 0.94 25.12
CA ASN A 162 -13.85 0.87 26.34
C ASN A 162 -15.16 0.10 26.09
N SER A 163 -15.25 -1.13 26.57
CA SER A 163 -16.44 -2.00 26.46
C SER A 163 -17.08 -2.01 25.06
N GLY A 164 -16.30 -2.36 24.04
CA GLY A 164 -16.74 -2.41 22.64
C GLY A 164 -16.78 -1.05 21.91
N ILE A 165 -16.54 0.06 22.60
CA ILE A 165 -16.45 1.40 22.00
C ILE A 165 -15.00 1.68 21.61
N TYR A 166 -14.79 1.96 20.32
CA TYR A 166 -13.49 2.34 19.77
C TYR A 166 -13.44 3.84 19.51
N ARG A 167 -12.58 4.56 20.24
CA ARG A 167 -12.35 6.00 20.06
C ARG A 167 -10.93 6.23 19.56
N VAL A 168 -10.80 6.65 18.30
CA VAL A 168 -9.51 7.05 17.74
C VAL A 168 -9.08 8.36 18.41
N LEU A 169 -7.91 8.35 19.08
CA LEU A 169 -7.33 9.53 19.73
C LEU A 169 -6.52 10.36 18.75
N ALA A 170 -5.69 9.69 17.95
CA ALA A 170 -4.92 10.30 16.89
C ALA A 170 -4.55 9.26 15.83
N THR A 171 -4.37 9.72 14.60
CA THR A 171 -3.76 8.95 13.53
C THR A 171 -2.69 9.79 12.85
N ASN A 172 -1.63 9.15 12.39
CA ASN A 172 -0.66 9.75 11.49
C ASN A 172 -0.39 8.77 10.33
N THR A 173 -0.54 9.25 9.10
CA THR A 173 -0.26 8.49 7.88
C THR A 173 0.91 9.15 7.14
N ASP A 174 1.97 8.38 6.90
CA ASP A 174 3.11 8.77 6.08
C ASP A 174 3.10 7.98 4.75
N ASP A 175 2.71 8.66 3.67
CA ASP A 175 2.75 8.12 2.30
C ASP A 175 4.17 8.05 1.70
N GLY A 176 5.18 8.55 2.40
CA GLY A 176 6.59 8.46 2.04
C GLY A 176 7.28 7.20 2.54
N ILE A 177 6.61 6.36 3.32
CA ILE A 177 7.16 5.12 3.88
C ILE A 177 6.20 3.96 3.59
N GLY A 178 6.66 2.93 2.90
CA GLY A 178 5.88 1.72 2.68
C GLY A 178 6.74 0.59 2.14
N GLY A 179 6.15 -0.60 1.98
CA GLY A 179 6.83 -1.78 1.45
C GLY A 179 7.59 -1.55 0.13
N VAL A 180 7.14 -0.61 -0.70
CA VAL A 180 7.82 -0.20 -1.94
C VAL A 180 9.17 0.47 -1.69
N CYS A 181 9.31 1.26 -0.61
CA CYS A 181 10.57 1.91 -0.25
C CYS A 181 11.63 0.89 0.18
N PHE A 182 11.21 -0.17 0.90
CA PHE A 182 12.09 -1.29 1.25
C PHE A 182 12.52 -2.08 -0.01
N THR A 183 11.60 -2.31 -0.94
CA THR A 183 11.91 -2.92 -2.23
C THR A 183 12.90 -2.06 -3.02
N GLU A 184 12.71 -0.74 -3.06
CA GLU A 184 13.60 0.20 -3.74
C GLU A 184 14.99 0.24 -3.13
N ALA A 185 15.10 0.31 -1.80
CA ALA A 185 16.39 0.27 -1.11
C ALA A 185 17.17 -1.02 -1.45
N LEU A 186 16.49 -2.16 -1.45
CA LEU A 186 17.08 -3.44 -1.86
C LEU A 186 17.48 -3.44 -3.34
N ALA A 187 16.62 -2.94 -4.25
CA ALA A 187 16.94 -2.86 -5.67
C ALA A 187 18.14 -1.94 -5.95
N GLN A 188 18.29 -0.82 -5.24
CA GLN A 188 19.46 0.05 -5.36
C GLN A 188 20.76 -0.64 -4.89
N HIS A 189 20.68 -1.42 -3.80
CA HIS A 189 21.80 -2.26 -3.38
C HIS A 189 22.17 -3.29 -4.46
N LEU A 190 21.18 -4.01 -4.99
CA LEU A 190 21.39 -5.01 -6.04
C LEU A 190 21.93 -4.39 -7.33
N ALA A 191 21.51 -3.18 -7.70
CA ALA A 191 22.06 -2.46 -8.86
C ALA A 191 23.55 -2.12 -8.64
N SER A 192 23.93 -1.80 -7.40
CA SER A 192 25.33 -1.60 -7.02
C SER A 192 26.14 -2.90 -7.12
N GLU A 193 25.56 -4.04 -6.74
CA GLU A 193 26.19 -5.36 -6.90
C GLU A 193 26.33 -5.76 -8.37
N PHE A 194 25.34 -5.46 -9.21
CA PHE A 194 25.43 -5.65 -10.66
C PHE A 194 26.54 -4.78 -11.26
N GLN A 195 26.62 -3.50 -10.89
CA GLN A 195 27.70 -2.61 -11.33
C GLN A 195 29.08 -3.13 -10.88
N ARG A 196 29.18 -3.65 -9.66
CA ARG A 196 30.44 -4.21 -9.13
C ARG A 196 30.89 -5.44 -9.92
N SER A 197 29.97 -6.36 -10.21
CA SER A 197 30.24 -7.65 -10.85
C SER A 197 30.35 -7.55 -12.38
N CYS A 198 29.41 -6.87 -13.03
CA CYS A 198 29.27 -6.78 -14.48
C CYS A 198 29.83 -5.48 -15.08
N LYS A 199 30.32 -4.54 -14.26
CA LYS A 199 30.93 -3.25 -14.68
C LYS A 199 30.01 -2.30 -15.46
N HIS A 200 28.69 -2.48 -15.36
CA HIS A 200 27.68 -1.64 -16.00
C HIS A 200 26.74 -1.01 -14.96
N ASP A 201 26.48 0.29 -15.07
CA ASP A 201 25.47 0.96 -14.26
C ASP A 201 24.11 0.95 -14.97
N ILE A 202 23.15 0.22 -14.39
CA ILE A 202 21.80 0.05 -14.95
C ILE A 202 20.79 1.03 -14.37
N ARG A 203 21.17 1.90 -13.43
CA ARG A 203 20.23 2.83 -12.76
C ARG A 203 19.56 3.79 -13.74
N GLY A 204 20.26 4.12 -14.84
CA GLY A 204 19.72 4.92 -15.94
C GLY A 204 18.79 4.16 -16.90
N ASN A 205 18.65 2.83 -16.77
CA ASN A 205 17.80 2.00 -17.62
C ASN A 205 16.49 1.63 -16.88
N PRO A 206 15.34 2.25 -17.21
CA PRO A 206 14.08 2.00 -16.52
C PRO A 206 13.60 0.56 -16.61
N ARG A 207 13.87 -0.12 -17.73
CA ARG A 207 13.45 -1.52 -17.95
C ARG A 207 14.25 -2.48 -17.08
N ALA A 208 15.57 -2.30 -17.02
CA ALA A 208 16.45 -3.10 -16.18
C ALA A 208 16.12 -2.88 -14.69
N MET A 209 15.97 -1.63 -14.25
CA MET A 209 15.58 -1.31 -12.88
C MET A 209 14.22 -1.90 -12.51
N MET A 210 13.26 -1.94 -13.44
CA MET A 210 11.97 -2.55 -13.15
C MET A 210 12.03 -4.08 -13.01
N LYS A 211 12.82 -4.77 -13.84
CA LYS A 211 13.09 -6.20 -13.65
C LYS A 211 13.71 -6.45 -12.27
N LEU A 212 14.68 -5.62 -11.89
CA LEU A 212 15.38 -5.73 -10.61
C LEU A 212 14.45 -5.45 -9.42
N MET A 213 13.59 -4.43 -9.51
CA MET A 213 12.56 -4.12 -8.50
C MET A 213 11.61 -5.29 -8.27
N ASN A 214 11.21 -6.00 -9.32
CA ASN A 214 10.34 -7.17 -9.18
C ASN A 214 11.04 -8.33 -8.47
N SER A 215 12.30 -8.62 -8.82
CA SER A 215 13.09 -9.65 -8.15
C SER A 215 13.37 -9.28 -6.69
N ALA A 216 13.68 -8.00 -6.42
CA ALA A 216 13.83 -7.46 -5.07
C ALA A 216 12.55 -7.59 -4.23
N ASP A 217 11.36 -7.37 -4.81
CA ASP A 217 10.08 -7.53 -4.09
C ASP A 217 9.88 -8.99 -3.65
N VAL A 218 10.24 -9.95 -4.50
CA VAL A 218 10.17 -11.39 -4.18
C VAL A 218 11.20 -11.76 -3.11
N ALA A 219 12.45 -11.29 -3.24
CA ALA A 219 13.50 -11.55 -2.27
C ALA A 219 13.16 -10.96 -0.90
N LYS A 220 12.67 -9.72 -0.85
CA LYS A 220 12.17 -9.07 0.38
C LYS A 220 11.14 -9.94 1.10
N HIS A 221 10.12 -10.44 0.39
CA HIS A 221 9.12 -11.32 1.02
C HIS A 221 9.73 -12.63 1.54
N SER A 222 10.68 -13.21 0.81
CA SER A 222 11.40 -14.42 1.24
C SER A 222 12.24 -14.18 2.50
N LEU A 223 12.87 -13.00 2.61
CA LEU A 223 13.67 -12.59 3.75
C LEU A 223 12.84 -12.39 5.04
N SER A 224 11.52 -12.22 4.94
CA SER A 224 10.64 -12.17 6.12
C SER A 224 10.60 -13.51 6.88
N THR A 225 10.91 -14.63 6.24
CA THR A 225 10.89 -15.97 6.86
C THR A 225 12.26 -16.66 6.82
N LEU A 226 13.04 -16.45 5.76
CA LEU A 226 14.36 -17.06 5.56
C LEU A 226 15.52 -16.16 5.98
N GLY A 227 16.67 -16.75 6.29
CA GLY A 227 17.90 -16.02 6.63
C GLY A 227 18.64 -15.43 5.43
N SER A 228 18.33 -15.88 4.21
CA SER A 228 18.83 -15.34 2.95
C SER A 228 17.83 -15.59 1.82
N ALA A 229 17.94 -14.81 0.75
CA ALA A 229 17.15 -14.96 -0.46
C ALA A 229 18.01 -14.66 -1.69
N ASN A 230 17.80 -15.43 -2.75
CA ASN A 230 18.49 -15.21 -4.01
C ASN A 230 17.71 -14.26 -4.93
N CYS A 231 18.39 -13.25 -5.46
CA CYS A 231 17.87 -12.35 -6.48
C CYS A 231 18.43 -12.77 -7.84
N PHE A 232 17.67 -13.57 -8.58
CA PHE A 232 18.01 -13.92 -9.96
C PHE A 232 17.18 -13.12 -10.95
N VAL A 233 17.82 -12.62 -12.02
CA VAL A 233 17.17 -11.95 -13.15
C VAL A 233 17.85 -12.34 -14.45
N ASP A 234 17.11 -13.05 -15.30
CA ASP A 234 17.53 -13.37 -16.67
C ASP A 234 17.59 -12.11 -17.55
N SER A 235 18.70 -12.00 -18.29
CA SER A 235 19.00 -10.97 -19.27
C SER A 235 18.66 -9.58 -18.73
N LEU A 236 19.18 -9.26 -17.54
CA LEU A 236 18.90 -8.02 -16.83
C LEU A 236 19.29 -6.80 -17.69
N TYR A 237 20.47 -6.84 -18.31
CA TYR A 237 20.98 -5.76 -19.16
C TYR A 237 21.87 -6.31 -20.28
N ASP A 238 21.57 -5.98 -21.54
CA ASP A 238 22.35 -6.39 -22.73
C ASP A 238 22.71 -7.88 -22.78
N GLY A 239 21.76 -8.75 -22.41
CA GLY A 239 21.93 -10.20 -22.39
C GLY A 239 22.71 -10.75 -21.19
N LEU A 240 23.15 -9.88 -20.28
CA LEU A 240 23.80 -10.29 -19.03
C LEU A 240 22.75 -10.66 -17.98
N ASP A 241 22.88 -11.87 -17.46
CA ASP A 241 22.13 -12.33 -16.30
C ASP A 241 22.63 -11.68 -15.01
N PHE A 242 21.79 -11.67 -13.99
CA PHE A 242 22.16 -11.26 -12.65
C PHE A 242 21.77 -12.31 -11.65
N ASP A 243 22.71 -12.66 -10.77
CA ASP A 243 22.52 -13.60 -9.67
C ASP A 243 23.22 -13.04 -8.42
N CYS A 244 22.45 -12.80 -7.36
CA CYS A 244 22.96 -12.24 -6.12
C CYS A 244 22.17 -12.73 -4.91
N ASN A 245 22.82 -13.47 -4.03
CA ASN A 245 22.26 -13.87 -2.75
C ASN A 245 22.40 -12.74 -1.72
N VAL A 246 21.31 -12.41 -1.02
CA VAL A 246 21.25 -11.38 0.02
C VAL A 246 20.83 -12.02 1.34
N SER A 247 21.55 -11.73 2.41
CA SER A 247 21.17 -12.17 3.76
C SER A 247 20.16 -11.22 4.41
N ARG A 248 19.34 -11.72 5.35
CA ARG A 248 18.41 -10.90 6.13
C ARG A 248 19.12 -9.78 6.86
N ALA A 249 20.24 -10.08 7.52
CA ALA A 249 21.05 -9.08 8.22
C ALA A 249 21.54 -7.95 7.28
N ARG A 250 21.90 -8.29 6.03
CA ARG A 250 22.28 -7.28 5.04
C ARG A 250 21.10 -6.42 4.63
N PHE A 251 19.93 -7.02 4.41
CA PHE A 251 18.71 -6.29 4.10
C PHE A 251 18.29 -5.35 5.25
N GLU A 252 18.36 -5.82 6.50
CA GLU A 252 18.06 -5.01 7.67
C GLU A 252 19.00 -3.81 7.80
N LEU A 253 20.29 -4.01 7.51
CA LEU A 253 21.27 -2.91 7.48
C LEU A 253 20.93 -1.88 6.39
N ILE A 254 20.58 -2.32 5.18
CA ILE A 254 20.17 -1.46 4.06
C ILE A 254 18.94 -0.63 4.43
N CYS A 255 18.01 -1.23 5.18
CA CYS A 255 16.74 -0.60 5.56
C CYS A 255 16.77 0.09 6.94
N SER A 256 17.93 0.16 7.60
CA SER A 256 18.09 0.76 8.94
C SER A 256 17.45 2.15 9.07
N SER A 257 17.67 3.04 8.09
CA SER A 257 17.09 4.38 8.09
C SER A 257 15.56 4.38 7.97
N LEU A 258 14.97 3.42 7.22
CA LEU A 258 13.52 3.27 7.10
C LEU A 258 12.91 2.77 8.42
N PHE A 259 13.57 1.83 9.10
CA PHE A 259 13.14 1.37 10.41
C PHE A 259 13.17 2.49 11.46
N SER A 260 14.23 3.30 11.47
CA SER A 260 14.31 4.47 12.36
C SER A 260 13.15 5.44 12.13
N LYS A 261 12.81 5.74 10.86
CA LYS A 261 11.66 6.58 10.53
C LYS A 261 10.33 6.00 11.04
N CYS A 262 10.15 4.68 10.96
CA CYS A 262 8.96 4.01 11.50
C CYS A 262 8.85 4.24 13.02
N VAL A 263 9.96 4.09 13.75
CA VAL A 263 10.00 4.30 15.21
C VAL A 263 9.77 5.77 15.56
N GLU A 264 10.33 6.71 14.81
CA GLU A 264 10.09 8.14 14.99
C GLU A 264 8.61 8.51 14.79
N ALA A 265 7.94 7.92 13.80
CA ALA A 265 6.52 8.16 13.57
C ALA A 265 5.66 7.70 14.77
N ILE A 266 6.02 6.57 15.40
CA ILE A 266 5.37 6.11 16.65
C ILE A 266 5.58 7.13 17.76
N LYS A 267 6.83 7.55 18.00
CA LYS A 267 7.19 8.51 19.06
C LYS A 267 6.44 9.84 18.90
N LYS A 268 6.39 10.37 17.68
CA LYS A 268 5.67 11.61 17.36
C LYS A 268 4.18 11.50 17.68
N LEU A 269 3.55 10.39 17.30
CA LEU A 269 2.13 10.17 17.57
C LEU A 269 1.84 10.05 19.07
N LEU A 270 2.67 9.30 19.81
CA LEU A 270 2.54 9.18 21.27
C LEU A 270 2.68 10.54 21.96
N GLN A 271 3.66 11.34 21.56
CA GLN A 271 3.83 12.70 22.05
C GLN A 271 2.61 13.59 21.78
N GLN A 272 2.00 13.48 20.58
CA GLN A 272 0.80 14.25 20.21
C GLN A 272 -0.38 13.95 21.13
N VAL A 273 -0.54 12.70 21.57
CA VAL A 273 -1.62 12.31 22.52
C VAL A 273 -1.20 12.41 23.99
N GLY A 274 0.02 12.87 24.27
CA GLY A 274 0.56 13.00 25.63
C GLY A 274 0.86 11.65 26.31
N PHE A 275 1.14 10.61 25.52
CA PHE A 275 1.41 9.25 26.01
C PHE A 275 2.90 8.89 25.90
N THR A 276 3.29 7.93 26.74
CA THR A 276 4.55 7.18 26.68
C THR A 276 4.27 5.76 26.17
N ALA A 277 5.32 4.94 26.04
CA ALA A 277 5.14 3.54 25.67
C ALA A 277 4.37 2.74 26.74
N ASP A 278 4.51 3.11 28.01
CA ASP A 278 3.86 2.43 29.14
C ASP A 278 2.34 2.68 29.19
N ASP A 279 1.87 3.72 28.52
CA ASP A 279 0.43 4.03 28.40
C ASP A 279 -0.28 3.17 27.35
N ILE A 280 0.45 2.39 26.54
CA ILE A 280 -0.09 1.52 25.50
C ILE A 280 -0.22 0.09 26.01
N ASN A 281 -1.46 -0.38 26.19
CA ASN A 281 -1.74 -1.72 26.71
C ASN A 281 -1.52 -2.83 25.66
N LYS A 282 -1.72 -2.52 24.37
CA LYS A 282 -1.58 -3.48 23.28
C LYS A 282 -1.11 -2.82 21.99
N VAL A 283 -0.32 -3.55 21.22
CA VAL A 283 0.08 -3.18 19.85
C VAL A 283 -0.52 -4.19 18.88
N THR A 284 -1.09 -3.70 17.79
CA THR A 284 -1.64 -4.50 16.69
C THR A 284 -0.91 -4.12 15.41
N ILE A 285 -0.46 -5.12 14.63
CA ILE A 285 0.26 -4.95 13.36
C ILE A 285 -0.60 -5.47 12.21
#